data_AF-A0A1J1HJJ6-F1
#
_entry.id   AF-A0A1J1HJJ6-F1
#
_cell.length_a   1.000
_cell.length_b   1.000
_cell.length_c   1.000
_cell.angle_alpha   90.00
_cell.angle_beta   90.00
_cell.angle_gamma   90.00
#
_symmetry.space_group_name_H-M   'P 1'
#
loop_
_entity.id
_entity.type
_entity.pdbx_description
1 polymer ?
#
loop_
_entity_poly.entity_id
_entity_poly.type
_entity_poly.pdbx_seq_one_letter_code
_entity_poly.pdbx_strand_id
1 'polypeptide(L)'
;MLEKVIPGRNLSRVSVTSQEYFDPMKQFRAARKIYNLISENGDLVNKCHGFTILVLLLGIVLTLTGSGYRAFMIIMKNLSWRETPGVLYVLVMTITILIAIVVHCNNTTQLIKKLATTVNKIECENFDYLKTDIRQVLESFYSQLISQPVEFTANDFYTINLALLGSIITSVTFYEIILVQFYAS
;
A
#
# COMPACT_ATOMS: atom_id res chain seq x y z
N MET A 1 -64.56 45.87 21.04
CA MET A 1 -63.61 46.35 20.01
C MET A 1 -62.41 45.43 20.06
N LEU A 2 -62.08 44.83 18.91
CA LEU A 2 -61.05 43.79 18.74
C LEU A 2 -59.67 44.22 19.24
N GLU A 3 -58.89 43.31 19.85
CA GLU A 3 -57.52 43.04 19.36
C GLU A 3 -56.95 41.68 19.79
N LYS A 4 -56.95 40.77 18.80
CA LYS A 4 -55.99 39.71 18.42
C LYS A 4 -55.18 38.97 19.51
N VAL A 5 -55.65 37.74 19.72
CA VAL A 5 -54.87 36.53 19.99
C VAL A 5 -53.82 36.31 18.90
N ILE A 6 -52.53 36.25 19.27
CA ILE A 6 -51.50 35.59 18.48
C ILE A 6 -51.07 34.34 19.28
N PRO A 7 -51.44 33.12 18.84
CA PRO A 7 -51.10 31.91 19.56
C PRO A 7 -49.60 31.65 19.45
N GLY A 8 -49.01 31.26 20.58
CA GLY A 8 -47.61 30.94 20.73
C GLY A 8 -47.13 30.03 19.60
N ARG A 9 -46.03 30.45 18.96
CA ARG A 9 -45.29 29.59 18.05
C ARG A 9 -44.96 28.30 18.79
N ASN A 10 -45.59 27.22 18.36
CA ASN A 10 -45.07 25.87 18.52
C ASN A 10 -43.67 25.85 17.90
N LEU A 11 -42.67 26.19 18.69
CA LEU A 11 -41.33 25.65 18.52
C LEU A 11 -41.46 24.18 18.92
N SER A 12 -41.95 23.37 17.99
CA SER A 12 -41.57 21.97 17.95
C SER A 12 -40.06 21.96 18.13
N ARG A 13 -39.60 21.51 19.29
CA ARG A 13 -38.26 20.96 19.44
C ARG A 13 -38.19 19.86 18.39
N VAL A 14 -37.74 20.23 17.19
CA VAL A 14 -37.08 19.32 16.29
C VAL A 14 -35.81 18.98 17.06
N SER A 15 -35.92 17.97 17.92
CA SER A 15 -34.79 17.22 18.39
C SER A 15 -34.07 16.77 17.12
N VAL A 16 -33.04 17.52 16.74
CA VAL A 16 -31.97 17.05 15.86
C VAL A 16 -31.21 16.00 16.67
N THR A 17 -31.89 14.90 16.97
CA THR A 17 -31.34 13.64 17.48
C THR A 17 -31.01 12.81 16.25
N SER A 18 -29.97 13.23 15.55
CA SER A 18 -29.21 12.35 14.65
C SER A 18 -27.74 12.77 14.64
N GLN A 19 -27.24 13.17 15.81
CA GLN A 19 -25.82 13.01 16.08
C GLN A 19 -25.65 11.51 16.26
N GLU A 20 -25.30 10.81 15.17
CA GLU A 20 -24.93 9.40 15.21
C GLU A 20 -23.99 9.21 16.40
N TYR A 21 -24.47 8.50 17.41
CA TYR A 21 -23.70 8.23 18.61
C TYR A 21 -22.46 7.46 18.16
N PHE A 22 -21.32 8.16 18.13
CA PHE A 22 -20.04 7.59 17.78
C PHE A 22 -19.73 6.51 18.81
N ASP A 23 -19.93 5.25 18.44
CA ASP A 23 -19.61 4.12 19.29
C ASP A 23 -18.16 3.69 19.01
N PRO A 24 -17.18 4.11 19.86
CA PRO A 24 -15.78 3.78 19.66
C PRO A 24 -15.55 2.26 19.63
N MET A 25 -16.34 1.50 20.39
CA MET A 25 -16.25 0.04 20.40
C MET A 25 -16.57 -0.56 19.02
N LYS A 26 -17.60 -0.04 18.35
CA LYS A 26 -17.98 -0.47 17.00
C LYS A 26 -16.87 -0.16 15.99
N GLN A 27 -16.22 1.00 16.10
CA GLN A 27 -15.13 1.38 15.21
C GLN A 27 -13.86 0.55 15.40
N PHE A 28 -13.42 0.32 16.64
CA PHE A 28 -12.27 -0.54 16.91
C PHE A 28 -12.49 -1.97 16.42
N ARG A 29 -13.70 -2.52 16.60
CA ARG A 29 -14.05 -3.83 16.03
C ARG A 29 -14.04 -3.83 14.51
N ALA A 30 -14.54 -2.76 13.87
CA ALA A 30 -14.51 -2.65 12.41
C ALA A 30 -13.07 -2.56 11.87
N ALA A 31 -12.22 -1.72 12.47
CA ALA A 31 -10.82 -1.59 12.13
C ALA A 31 -10.07 -2.93 12.31
N ARG A 32 -10.32 -3.64 13.41
CA ARG A 32 -9.74 -4.97 13.67
C ARG A 32 -10.19 -6.00 12.63
N LYS A 33 -11.46 -6.02 12.24
CA LYS A 33 -11.96 -6.90 11.17
C LYS A 33 -11.28 -6.62 9.83
N ILE A 34 -11.14 -5.35 9.47
CA ILE A 34 -10.46 -4.94 8.22
C ILE A 34 -8.99 -5.37 8.27
N TYR A 35 -8.31 -5.14 9.40
CA TYR A 35 -6.93 -5.57 9.59
C TYR A 35 -6.78 -7.10 9.47
N ASN A 36 -7.64 -7.89 10.10
CA ASN A 36 -7.60 -9.35 9.98
C ASN A 36 -7.73 -9.80 8.52
N LEU A 37 -8.66 -9.21 7.76
CA LEU A 37 -8.82 -9.51 6.33
C LEU A 37 -7.57 -9.16 5.53
N ILE A 38 -6.95 -8.01 5.80
CA ILE A 38 -5.72 -7.61 5.10
C ILE A 38 -4.56 -8.55 5.48
N SER A 39 -4.43 -8.93 6.75
CA SER A 39 -3.40 -9.84 7.22
C SER A 39 -3.55 -11.24 6.61
N GLU A 40 -4.76 -11.81 6.64
CA GLU A 40 -5.04 -13.12 6.05
C GLU A 40 -4.81 -13.13 4.53
N ASN A 41 -5.25 -12.08 3.83
CA ASN A 41 -4.98 -11.94 2.39
C ASN A 41 -3.50 -11.74 2.10
N GLY A 42 -2.77 -10.99 2.93
CA GLY A 42 -1.33 -10.81 2.81
C GLY A 42 -0.58 -12.14 2.95
N ASP A 43 -0.92 -12.92 3.97
CA ASP A 43 -0.36 -14.26 4.19
C ASP A 43 -0.68 -15.21 3.02
N LEU A 44 -1.91 -15.14 2.49
CA LEU A 44 -2.31 -15.96 1.34
C LEU A 44 -1.50 -15.58 0.09
N VAL A 45 -1.32 -14.29 -0.17
CA VAL A 45 -0.50 -13.80 -1.29
C VAL A 45 0.95 -14.29 -1.14
N ASN A 46 1.54 -14.17 0.05
CA ASN A 46 2.91 -14.63 0.27
C ASN A 46 3.04 -16.14 0.09
N LYS A 47 2.11 -16.94 0.64
CA LYS A 47 2.15 -18.41 0.56
C LYS A 47 1.84 -18.96 -0.84
N CYS A 48 0.80 -18.46 -1.49
CA CYS A 48 0.34 -18.99 -2.78
C CYS A 48 1.07 -18.35 -3.96
N HIS A 49 1.42 -17.07 -3.84
CA HIS A 49 1.97 -16.29 -4.95
C HIS A 49 3.39 -15.78 -4.69
N GLY A 50 4.00 -16.02 -3.53
CA GLY A 50 5.37 -15.58 -3.26
C GLY A 50 6.36 -16.02 -4.32
N PHE A 51 6.31 -17.29 -4.73
CA PHE A 51 7.15 -17.82 -5.80
C PHE A 51 6.82 -17.19 -7.16
N THR A 52 5.54 -17.02 -7.47
CA THR A 52 5.09 -16.36 -8.70
C THR A 52 5.58 -14.91 -8.76
N ILE A 53 5.52 -14.18 -7.66
CA ILE A 53 6.03 -12.81 -7.56
C ILE A 53 7.54 -12.80 -7.76
N LEU A 54 8.27 -13.76 -7.18
CA LEU A 54 9.71 -13.88 -7.38
C LEU A 54 10.07 -14.07 -8.86
N VAL A 55 9.41 -15.00 -9.54
CA VAL A 55 9.60 -15.24 -10.98
C VAL A 55 9.22 -14.01 -11.80
N LEU A 56 8.13 -13.33 -11.43
CA LEU A 56 7.70 -12.09 -12.08
C LEU A 56 8.75 -10.98 -11.93
N LEU A 57 9.30 -10.77 -10.73
CA LEU A 57 10.35 -9.79 -10.47
C LEU A 57 11.62 -10.10 -11.26
N LEU A 58 12.02 -11.37 -11.32
CA LEU A 58 13.15 -11.79 -12.15
C LEU A 58 12.90 -11.52 -13.64
N GLY A 59 11.70 -11.85 -14.12
CA GLY A 59 11.28 -11.57 -15.50
C GLY A 59 11.29 -10.07 -15.82
N ILE A 60 10.87 -9.23 -14.87
CA ILE A 60 10.94 -7.77 -14.97
C ILE A 60 12.40 -7.31 -15.12
N VAL A 61 13.32 -7.78 -14.27
CA VAL A 61 14.75 -7.41 -14.36
C VAL A 61 15.33 -7.78 -15.72
N LEU A 62 15.11 -9.02 -16.17
CA LEU A 62 15.59 -9.50 -17.47
C LEU A 62 15.00 -8.71 -18.64
N THR A 63 13.71 -8.38 -18.56
CA THR A 63 13.02 -7.59 -19.60
C THR A 63 13.52 -6.15 -19.64
N LEU A 64 13.76 -5.54 -18.48
CA LEU A 64 14.33 -4.19 -18.39
C LEU A 64 15.74 -4.15 -18.98
N THR A 65 16.62 -5.06 -18.59
CA THR A 65 17.99 -5.14 -19.11
C THR A 65 18.02 -5.48 -20.61
N GLY A 66 17.18 -6.39 -21.07
CA GLY A 66 17.12 -6.74 -22.50
C GLY A 66 16.58 -5.59 -23.36
N SER A 67 15.54 -4.90 -22.88
CA SER A 67 14.91 -3.79 -23.60
C SER A 67 15.73 -2.50 -23.52
N GLY A 68 16.42 -2.26 -22.41
CA GLY A 68 17.34 -1.14 -22.26
C GLY A 68 18.53 -1.27 -23.20
N TYR A 69 19.14 -2.46 -23.29
CA TYR A 69 20.19 -2.73 -24.27
C TYR A 69 19.72 -2.55 -25.72
N ARG A 70 18.51 -3.02 -26.06
CA ARG A 70 17.93 -2.77 -27.39
C ARG A 70 17.70 -1.28 -27.66
N ALA A 71 17.25 -0.52 -26.66
CA ALA A 71 17.09 0.93 -26.79
C ALA A 71 18.45 1.60 -27.06
N PHE A 72 19.52 1.18 -26.36
CA PHE A 72 20.88 1.63 -26.64
C PHE A 72 21.31 1.32 -28.09
N MET A 73 21.06 0.11 -28.59
CA MET A 73 21.40 -0.27 -29.96
C MET A 73 20.65 0.55 -31.02
N ILE A 74 19.40 0.95 -30.75
CA ILE A 74 18.64 1.89 -31.60
C ILE A 74 19.31 3.27 -31.60
N ILE A 75 19.70 3.78 -30.43
CA ILE A 75 20.39 5.08 -30.31
C ILE A 75 21.70 5.07 -31.09
N MET A 76 22.46 3.98 -31.03
CA MET A 76 23.70 3.79 -31.78
C MET A 76 23.48 3.54 -33.29
N LYS A 77 22.22 3.61 -33.77
CA LYS A 77 21.82 3.36 -35.17
C LYS A 77 22.17 1.97 -35.70
N ASN A 78 22.40 1.00 -34.80
CA ASN A 78 22.64 -0.40 -35.15
C ASN A 78 21.36 -1.22 -35.29
N LEU A 79 20.23 -0.67 -34.85
CA LEU A 79 18.91 -1.29 -34.98
C LEU A 79 17.96 -0.35 -35.72
N SER A 80 16.97 -0.93 -36.42
CA SER A 80 16.01 -0.16 -37.21
C SER A 80 15.10 0.69 -36.32
N TRP A 81 14.84 1.93 -36.73
CA TRP A 81 13.87 2.84 -36.10
C TRP A 81 12.43 2.27 -36.07
N ARG A 82 12.16 1.22 -36.85
CA ARG A 82 10.88 0.49 -36.83
C ARG A 82 10.64 -0.25 -35.52
N GLU A 83 11.69 -0.62 -34.79
CA GLU A 83 11.61 -1.36 -33.52
C GLU A 83 11.37 -0.42 -32.31
N THR A 84 11.65 0.88 -32.45
CA THR A 84 11.53 1.89 -31.39
C THR A 84 10.20 1.89 -30.63
N PRO A 85 9.02 1.92 -31.29
CA PRO A 85 7.75 1.96 -30.56
C PRO A 85 7.53 0.70 -29.72
N GLY A 86 7.96 -0.47 -30.20
CA GLY A 86 7.84 -1.73 -29.47
C GLY A 86 8.72 -1.75 -28.23
N VAL A 87 9.99 -1.36 -28.36
CA VAL A 87 10.93 -1.31 -27.22
C VAL A 87 10.46 -0.30 -26.17
N LEU A 88 10.02 0.89 -26.59
CA LEU A 88 9.52 1.91 -25.68
C LEU A 88 8.26 1.44 -24.94
N TYR A 89 7.32 0.80 -25.64
CA TYR A 89 6.12 0.23 -25.03
C TYR A 89 6.46 -0.80 -23.95
N VAL A 90 7.35 -1.74 -24.26
CA VAL A 90 7.79 -2.77 -23.30
C VAL A 90 8.45 -2.14 -22.08
N LEU A 91 9.34 -1.15 -22.26
CA LEU A 91 9.98 -0.45 -21.15
C LEU A 91 8.96 0.26 -20.25
N VAL A 92 8.07 1.07 -20.83
CA VAL A 92 7.07 1.83 -20.07
C VAL A 92 6.12 0.90 -19.31
N MET A 93 5.62 -0.15 -19.96
CA MET A 93 4.73 -1.12 -19.31
C MET A 93 5.44 -1.86 -18.18
N THR A 94 6.66 -2.32 -18.41
CA THR A 94 7.43 -3.08 -17.41
C THR A 94 7.75 -2.23 -16.19
N ILE A 95 8.19 -0.98 -16.39
CA ILE A 95 8.44 -0.01 -15.30
C ILE A 95 7.14 0.27 -14.53
N THR A 96 6.03 0.47 -15.24
CA THR A 96 4.73 0.77 -14.61
C THR A 96 4.27 -0.39 -13.72
N ILE A 97 4.37 -1.64 -14.20
CA ILE A 97 4.03 -2.84 -13.43
C ILE A 97 4.91 -2.96 -12.19
N LEU A 98 6.23 -2.79 -12.34
CA LEU A 98 7.17 -2.84 -11.21
C LEU A 98 6.83 -1.80 -10.14
N ILE A 99 6.62 -0.54 -10.54
CA ILE A 99 6.25 0.54 -9.63
C ILE A 99 4.91 0.25 -8.96
N ALA A 100 3.91 -0.20 -9.71
CA ALA A 100 2.59 -0.50 -9.16
C ALA A 100 2.68 -1.57 -8.06
N ILE A 101 3.34 -2.69 -8.31
CA ILE A 101 3.53 -3.77 -7.33
C ILE A 101 4.20 -3.23 -6.06
N VAL A 102 5.35 -2.56 -6.22
CA VAL A 102 6.13 -2.11 -5.07
C VAL A 102 5.40 -1.03 -4.27
N VAL A 103 4.80 -0.04 -4.94
CA VAL A 103 4.11 1.07 -4.28
C VAL A 103 2.86 0.57 -3.55
N HIS A 104 2.07 -0.32 -4.14
CA HIS A 104 0.88 -0.85 -3.47
C HIS A 104 1.23 -1.71 -2.24
N CYS A 105 2.24 -2.58 -2.34
CA CYS A 105 2.73 -3.36 -1.19
C CYS A 105 3.26 -2.43 -0.09
N ASN A 106 4.13 -1.47 -0.44
CA ASN A 106 4.71 -0.53 0.52
C ASN A 106 3.65 0.36 1.17
N ASN A 107 2.69 0.88 0.41
CA ASN A 107 1.62 1.73 0.94
C ASN A 107 0.75 0.97 1.93
N THR A 108 0.40 -0.28 1.62
CA THR A 108 -0.38 -1.14 2.53
C THR A 108 0.37 -1.34 3.86
N THR A 109 1.66 -1.71 3.80
CA THR A 109 2.48 -1.86 5.00
C THR A 109 2.61 -0.55 5.79
N GLN A 110 2.77 0.59 5.12
CA GLN A 110 2.84 1.91 5.79
C GLN A 110 1.51 2.31 6.42
N LEU A 111 0.37 2.04 5.78
CA LEU A 111 -0.96 2.31 6.33
C LEU A 111 -1.20 1.51 7.61
N ILE A 112 -0.77 0.24 7.64
CA ILE A 112 -0.90 -0.62 8.82
C ILE A 112 0.02 -0.14 9.94
N LYS A 113 1.25 0.28 9.63
CA LYS A 113 2.15 0.90 10.61
C LYS A 113 1.54 2.19 11.18
N LYS A 114 0.95 3.04 10.34
CA LYS A 114 0.22 4.24 10.80
C LYS A 114 -0.96 3.87 11.70
N LEU A 115 -1.75 2.86 11.35
CA LEU A 115 -2.83 2.37 12.19
C LEU A 115 -2.33 1.94 13.58
N ALA A 116 -1.24 1.17 13.64
CA ALA A 116 -0.57 0.81 14.90
C ALA A 116 -0.18 2.04 15.73
N THR A 117 0.44 3.05 15.10
CA THR A 117 0.81 4.28 15.82
C THR A 117 -0.39 5.08 16.32
N THR A 118 -1.49 5.12 15.56
CA THR A 118 -2.73 5.78 15.96
C THR A 118 -3.40 5.06 17.12
N VAL A 119 -3.47 3.72 17.06
CA VAL A 119 -4.01 2.89 18.15
C VAL A 119 -3.19 3.10 19.43
N ASN A 120 -1.86 3.06 19.34
CA ASN A 120 -0.97 3.31 20.48
C ASN A 120 -1.18 4.71 21.08
N LYS A 121 -1.33 5.73 20.23
CA LYS A 121 -1.56 7.11 20.68
C LYS A 121 -2.88 7.23 21.45
N ILE A 122 -3.94 6.58 20.96
CA ILE A 122 -5.24 6.56 21.65
C ILE A 122 -5.12 5.86 23.00
N GLU A 123 -4.38 4.75 23.05
CA GLU A 123 -4.12 4.02 24.28
C GLU A 123 -3.38 4.89 25.30
N CYS A 124 -2.33 5.62 24.91
CA CYS A 124 -1.57 6.46 25.84
C CYS A 124 -2.31 7.75 26.27
N GLU A 125 -3.06 8.41 25.37
CA GLU A 125 -3.63 9.74 25.64
C GLU A 125 -5.03 9.70 26.26
N ASN A 126 -5.84 8.69 25.95
CA ASN A 126 -7.25 8.62 26.37
C ASN A 126 -7.55 7.49 27.36
N PHE A 127 -6.50 6.85 27.87
CA PHE A 127 -6.57 5.66 28.71
C PHE A 127 -7.54 5.76 29.88
N ASP A 128 -7.49 6.88 30.61
CA ASP A 128 -8.25 7.10 31.84
C ASP A 128 -9.73 7.43 31.58
N TYR A 129 -10.06 7.85 30.36
CA TYR A 129 -11.42 8.21 29.94
C TYR A 129 -12.16 7.07 29.25
N LEU A 130 -11.46 5.99 28.91
CA LEU A 130 -12.01 4.81 28.24
C LEU A 130 -12.62 3.84 29.24
N LYS A 131 -13.79 3.29 28.92
CA LYS A 131 -14.35 2.17 29.68
C LYS A 131 -13.41 0.96 29.61
N THR A 132 -13.32 0.21 30.71
CA THR A 132 -12.48 -0.99 30.85
C THR A 132 -12.61 -1.96 29.67
N ASP A 133 -13.84 -2.20 29.20
CA ASP A 133 -14.10 -3.10 28.07
C ASP A 133 -13.46 -2.61 26.76
N ILE A 134 -13.49 -1.29 26.50
CA ILE A 134 -12.92 -0.70 25.28
C ILE A 134 -11.40 -0.77 25.35
N ARG A 135 -10.84 -0.49 26.53
CA ARG A 135 -9.40 -0.57 26.78
C ARG A 135 -8.87 -1.98 26.53
N GLN A 136 -9.55 -3.01 27.04
CA GLN A 136 -9.14 -4.41 26.80
C GLN A 136 -9.14 -4.77 25.30
N VAL A 137 -10.14 -4.30 24.54
CA VAL A 137 -10.19 -4.51 23.09
C VAL A 137 -9.07 -3.77 22.37
N LEU A 138 -8.76 -2.54 22.82
CA LEU A 138 -7.71 -1.71 22.25
C LEU A 138 -6.31 -2.31 22.49
N GLU A 139 -6.01 -2.70 23.74
CA GLU A 139 -4.76 -3.38 24.12
C GLU A 139 -4.59 -4.68 23.32
N SER A 140 -5.65 -5.49 23.22
CA SER A 140 -5.64 -6.72 22.41
C SER A 140 -5.38 -6.44 20.93
N PHE A 141 -5.97 -5.38 20.38
CA PHE A 141 -5.79 -5.02 18.98
C PHE A 141 -4.39 -4.45 18.72
N TYR A 142 -3.87 -3.61 19.61
CA TYR A 142 -2.51 -3.09 19.54
C TYR A 142 -1.47 -4.21 19.57
N SER A 143 -1.61 -5.15 20.52
CA SER A 143 -0.75 -6.33 20.62
C SER A 143 -0.77 -7.16 19.34
N GLN A 144 -1.94 -7.31 18.71
CA GLN A 144 -2.08 -7.99 17.42
C GLN A 144 -1.31 -7.27 16.31
N LEU A 145 -1.46 -5.94 16.20
CA LEU A 145 -0.79 -5.12 15.19
C LEU A 145 0.75 -5.19 15.27
N ILE A 146 1.30 -5.33 16.48
CA ILE A 146 2.76 -5.48 16.68
C ILE A 146 3.23 -6.90 16.40
N SER A 147 2.48 -7.90 16.86
CA SER A 147 2.89 -9.32 16.78
C SER A 147 2.76 -9.91 15.38
N GLN A 148 1.86 -9.36 14.54
CA GLN A 148 1.60 -9.85 13.19
C GLN A 148 1.70 -8.70 12.16
N PRO A 149 2.90 -8.14 11.94
CA PRO A 149 3.05 -7.09 10.94
C PRO A 149 2.72 -7.63 9.54
N VAL A 150 1.90 -6.90 8.80
CA VAL A 150 1.59 -7.27 7.42
C VAL A 150 2.73 -6.80 6.51
N GLU A 151 3.45 -7.78 6.00
CA GLU A 151 4.55 -7.59 5.06
C GLU A 151 4.32 -8.47 3.84
N PHE A 152 4.59 -7.94 2.66
CA PHE A 152 4.49 -8.69 1.41
C PHE A 152 5.89 -9.18 1.02
N THR A 153 6.03 -10.49 0.79
CA THR A 153 7.31 -11.12 0.48
C THR A 153 7.24 -11.89 -0.84
N ALA A 154 8.34 -11.90 -1.58
CA ALA A 154 8.55 -12.76 -2.73
C ALA A 154 9.18 -14.08 -2.24
N ASN A 155 8.34 -15.00 -1.77
CA ASN A 155 8.76 -16.32 -1.25
C ASN A 155 9.82 -16.22 -0.14
N ASP A 156 9.71 -15.20 0.72
CA ASP A 156 10.66 -14.87 1.81
C ASP A 156 12.09 -14.53 1.39
N PHE A 157 12.41 -14.48 0.09
CA PHE A 157 13.70 -14.00 -0.40
C PHE A 157 13.84 -12.48 -0.29
N TYR A 158 12.75 -11.75 -0.60
CA TYR A 158 12.72 -10.30 -0.62
C TYR A 158 11.41 -9.77 -0.07
N THR A 159 11.50 -8.75 0.79
CA THR A 159 10.34 -7.93 1.15
C THR A 159 10.06 -6.92 0.04
N ILE A 160 8.82 -6.87 -0.42
CA ILE A 160 8.39 -5.99 -1.51
C ILE A 160 8.20 -4.57 -0.95
N ASN A 161 9.23 -3.74 -1.11
CA ASN A 161 9.26 -2.37 -0.60
C ASN A 161 10.08 -1.45 -1.52
N LEU A 162 10.11 -0.15 -1.19
CA LEU A 162 10.85 0.83 -1.99
C LEU A 162 12.37 0.58 -2.03
N ALA A 163 12.93 -0.09 -1.02
CA ALA A 163 14.34 -0.47 -1.05
C ALA A 163 14.62 -1.54 -2.12
N LEU A 164 13.72 -2.51 -2.28
CA LEU A 164 13.78 -3.49 -3.37
C LEU A 164 13.73 -2.79 -4.75
N LEU A 165 12.82 -1.83 -4.93
CA LEU A 165 12.76 -1.03 -6.17
C LEU A 165 14.09 -0.32 -6.45
N GLY A 166 14.66 0.35 -5.44
CA GLY A 166 15.97 0.98 -5.56
C GLY A 166 17.05 -0.01 -5.97
N SER A 167 17.09 -1.19 -5.35
CA SER A 167 18.07 -2.23 -5.68
C SER A 167 17.94 -2.75 -7.12
N ILE A 168 16.71 -2.90 -7.62
CA ILE A 168 16.45 -3.30 -9.01
C ILE A 168 16.92 -2.22 -9.98
N ILE A 169 16.57 -0.96 -9.75
CA ILE A 169 16.97 0.17 -10.60
C ILE A 169 18.50 0.24 -10.68
N THR A 170 19.17 0.17 -9.52
CA THR A 170 20.62 0.21 -9.44
C THR A 170 21.26 -0.98 -10.17
N SER A 171 20.74 -2.19 -9.95
CA SER A 171 21.26 -3.39 -10.61
C SER A 171 21.10 -3.35 -12.13
N VAL A 172 19.92 -2.97 -12.63
CA VAL A 172 19.66 -2.84 -14.08
C VAL A 172 20.61 -1.80 -14.68
N THR A 173 20.74 -0.63 -14.02
CA THR A 173 21.63 0.44 -14.49
C THR A 173 23.08 -0.04 -14.58
N PHE A 174 23.58 -0.78 -13.59
CA PHE A 174 24.93 -1.34 -13.64
C PHE A 174 25.11 -2.35 -14.78
N TYR A 175 24.15 -3.25 -14.99
CA TYR A 175 24.22 -4.19 -16.10
C TYR A 175 24.22 -3.48 -17.47
N GLU A 176 23.39 -2.44 -17.64
CA GLU A 176 23.40 -1.63 -18.86
C GLU A 176 24.75 -0.97 -19.11
N ILE A 177 25.36 -0.36 -18.08
CA ILE A 177 26.70 0.24 -18.19
C ILE A 177 27.73 -0.79 -18.66
N ILE A 178 27.71 -1.99 -18.06
CA ILE A 178 28.63 -3.08 -18.42
C ILE A 178 28.42 -3.50 -19.88
N LEU A 179 27.17 -3.70 -20.30
CA LEU A 179 26.86 -4.10 -21.68
C LEU A 179 27.30 -3.05 -22.70
N VAL A 180 27.11 -1.77 -22.38
CA VAL A 180 27.57 -0.66 -23.22
C VAL A 180 29.11 -0.64 -23.31
N GLN A 181 29.80 -0.85 -22.20
CA GLN A 181 31.27 -0.92 -22.18
C GLN A 181 31.81 -2.07 -23.03
N PHE A 182 31.20 -3.26 -22.93
CA PHE A 182 31.58 -4.40 -23.78
C PHE A 182 31.28 -4.16 -25.25
N TYR A 183 30.21 -3.42 -25.58
CA TYR A 183 29.92 -3.04 -26.95
C TYR A 183 30.92 -2.01 -27.51
N ALA A 184 31.42 -1.10 -26.67
CA ALA A 184 32.36 -0.05 -27.06
C ALA A 184 33.83 -0.52 -27.14
N SER A 185 34.13 -1.71 -26.63
CA SER A 185 35.46 -2.35 -26.69
C SER A 185 35.68 -3.10 -28.00
#